data_AF-A0A3A3H3V4-F1
#
_entry.id   AF-A0A3A3H3V4-F1
#
_cell.length_a   1.000
_cell.length_b   1.000
_cell.length_c   1.000
_cell.angle_alpha   90.00
_cell.angle_beta   90.00
_cell.angle_gamma   90.00
#
_symmetry.space_group_name_H-M   'P 1'
#
loop_
_entity.id
_entity.type
_entity.pdbx_description
1 polymer ?
#
loop_
_entity_poly.entity_id
_entity_poly.type
_entity_poly.pdbx_seq_one_letter_code
_entity_poly.pdbx_strand_id
1 'polypeptide(L)'
;MAATGLPLQLPRQDEVDTIRQEKPEPGTLADVARTLGGDPLLVGTIAWREEALGWIGDWQLGYKGKDYRWQVRGVSFDDAFRNAVRGTAQILSGNGQPEAVVTTR
;
A
#
# COMPACT_ATOMS: atom_id res chain seq x y z
N MET A 1 2.22 -4.62 -27.25
CA MET A 1 0.87 -4.30 -26.70
C MET A 1 1.10 -3.77 -25.29
N ALA A 2 0.68 -2.55 -24.98
CA ALA A 2 0.84 -1.98 -23.65
C ALA A 2 -0.14 -2.67 -22.69
N ALA A 3 0.35 -3.17 -21.56
CA ALA A 3 -0.50 -3.76 -20.53
C ALA A 3 -1.31 -2.64 -19.84
N THR A 4 -2.63 -2.63 -20.03
CA THR A 4 -3.55 -1.67 -19.42
C THR A 4 -4.00 -2.14 -18.03
N GLY A 5 -3.05 -2.42 -17.14
CA GLY A 5 -3.35 -2.94 -15.80
C GLY A 5 -2.28 -2.56 -14.78
N LEU A 6 -2.66 -2.49 -13.51
CA LEU A 6 -1.71 -2.37 -12.41
C LEU A 6 -1.18 -3.77 -12.08
N PRO A 7 0.09 -4.09 -12.35
CA PRO A 7 0.64 -5.39 -11.97
C PRO A 7 0.60 -5.52 -10.44
N LEU A 8 -0.05 -6.57 -9.94
CA LEU A 8 -0.10 -6.90 -8.52
C LEU A 8 0.73 -8.16 -8.27
N GLN A 9 1.80 -8.02 -7.49
CA GLN A 9 2.60 -9.13 -7.02
C GLN A 9 2.24 -9.43 -5.57
N LEU A 10 1.88 -10.69 -5.28
CA LEU A 10 1.65 -11.16 -3.92
C LEU A 10 2.92 -11.90 -3.44
N PRO A 11 3.42 -11.58 -2.24
CA PRO A 11 4.58 -12.27 -1.68
C PRO A 11 4.28 -13.75 -1.41
N ARG A 12 5.33 -14.58 -1.44
CA ARG A 12 5.24 -16.00 -1.08
C ARG A 12 5.03 -16.17 0.43
N GLN A 13 4.51 -17.32 0.89
CA GLN A 13 4.17 -17.52 2.31
C GLN A 13 5.35 -17.32 3.27
N ASP A 14 6.54 -17.78 2.89
CA ASP A 14 7.78 -17.56 3.63
C ASP A 14 8.13 -16.08 3.77
N GLU A 15 7.89 -15.30 2.70
CA GLU A 15 8.08 -13.84 2.70
C GLU A 15 7.02 -13.13 3.55
N VAL A 16 5.78 -13.63 3.58
CA VAL A 16 4.68 -13.09 4.40
C VAL A 16 5.01 -13.19 5.88
N ASP A 17 5.55 -14.32 6.35
CA ASP A 17 5.89 -14.50 7.76
C ASP A 17 7.00 -13.54 8.20
N THR A 18 8.01 -13.31 7.35
CA THR A 18 9.05 -12.29 7.59
C THR A 18 8.45 -10.87 7.64
N ILE A 19 7.61 -10.51 6.65
CA ILE A 19 6.95 -9.19 6.60
C ILE A 19 6.07 -8.97 7.83
N ARG A 20 5.38 -10.02 8.30
CA ARG A 20 4.50 -9.98 9.47
C ARG A 20 5.27 -9.76 10.76
N GLN A 21 6.44 -10.39 10.90
CA GLN A 21 7.27 -10.26 12.10
C GLN A 21 8.03 -8.93 12.14
N GLU A 22 8.50 -8.46 10.99
CA GLU A 22 9.46 -7.35 10.96
C GLU A 22 8.90 -6.02 10.47
N LYS A 23 7.60 -5.92 10.11
CA LYS A 23 6.97 -4.75 9.44
C LYS A 23 7.99 -4.00 8.56
N PRO A 24 8.20 -4.45 7.31
CA PRO A 24 9.34 -4.05 6.52
C PRO A 24 9.54 -2.54 6.52
N GLU A 25 10.75 -2.14 6.90
CA GLU A 25 11.15 -0.74 6.95
C GLU A 25 10.90 -0.09 5.59
N PRO A 26 10.45 1.19 5.54
CA PRO A 26 10.09 1.87 4.30
C PRO A 26 11.19 1.85 3.22
N GLY A 27 12.47 1.75 3.61
CA GLY A 27 13.60 1.62 2.70
C GLY A 27 13.65 0.28 1.96
N THR A 28 13.41 -0.83 2.67
CA THR A 28 13.41 -2.19 2.10
C THR A 28 12.31 -2.35 1.05
N LEU A 29 11.15 -1.73 1.29
CA LEU A 29 10.02 -1.73 0.37
C LEU A 29 10.31 -0.95 -0.93
N ALA A 30 11.08 0.14 -0.84
CA ALA A 30 11.51 0.93 -2.00
C ALA A 30 12.54 0.18 -2.87
N ASP A 31 13.34 -0.70 -2.28
CA ASP A 31 14.31 -1.51 -3.01
C ASP A 31 13.65 -2.68 -3.74
N VAL A 32 12.66 -3.32 -3.11
CA VAL A 32 11.77 -4.28 -3.79
C VAL A 32 11.07 -3.61 -4.97
N ALA A 33 10.57 -2.38 -4.79
CA ALA A 33 9.92 -1.63 -5.85
C ALA A 33 10.79 -1.39 -7.08
N ARG A 34 12.03 -0.97 -6.84
CA ARG A 34 13.00 -0.72 -7.91
C ARG A 34 13.40 -2.01 -8.63
N THR A 35 13.49 -3.12 -7.91
CA THR A 35 13.81 -4.44 -8.46
C THR A 35 12.72 -4.96 -9.40
N LEU A 36 11.46 -4.59 -9.15
CA LEU A 36 10.31 -5.00 -9.97
C LEU A 36 10.08 -4.13 -11.22
N GLY A 37 10.91 -3.11 -11.46
CA GLY A 37 10.90 -2.33 -12.72
C GLY A 37 9.65 -1.46 -12.96
N GLY A 38 8.83 -1.22 -11.93
CA GLY A 38 7.61 -0.43 -12.03
C GLY A 38 7.84 1.03 -11.65
N ASP A 39 7.60 1.95 -12.59
CA ASP A 39 7.65 3.39 -12.34
C ASP A 39 6.24 3.96 -12.57
N PRO A 40 5.27 3.68 -11.67
CA PRO A 40 5.41 3.65 -10.19
C PRO A 40 4.89 2.38 -9.47
N LEU A 41 5.52 1.96 -8.36
CA LEU A 41 5.05 0.84 -7.54
C LEU A 41 4.35 1.30 -6.25
N LEU A 42 3.09 0.89 -6.09
CA LEU A 42 2.37 0.91 -4.82
C LEU A 42 2.86 -0.24 -3.95
N VAL A 43 3.31 0.07 -2.74
CA VAL A 43 3.69 -0.92 -1.73
C VAL A 43 2.93 -0.67 -0.44
N GLY A 44 2.56 -1.72 0.28
CA GLY A 44 1.86 -1.57 1.54
C GLY A 44 1.44 -2.89 2.16
N THR A 45 0.78 -2.79 3.31
CA THR A 45 0.29 -3.94 4.07
C THR A 45 -1.20 -3.81 4.33
N ILE A 46 -1.94 -4.90 4.21
CA ILE A 46 -3.30 -5.03 4.75
C ILE A 46 -3.22 -6.06 5.88
N ALA A 47 -3.51 -5.65 7.10
CA ALA A 47 -3.39 -6.55 8.24
C ALA A 47 -4.55 -6.37 9.23
N TRP A 48 -5.12 -7.50 9.68
CA TRP A 48 -6.09 -7.51 10.77
C TRP A 48 -5.39 -7.10 12.08
N ARG A 49 -6.06 -6.25 12.86
CA ARG A 49 -5.60 -5.78 14.17
C ARG A 49 -6.76 -5.79 15.15
N GLU A 50 -6.56 -6.48 16.27
CA GLU A 50 -7.57 -6.60 17.33
C GLU A 50 -7.87 -5.23 17.95
N GLU A 51 -6.84 -4.40 18.18
CA GLU A 51 -6.97 -3.06 18.73
C GLU A 51 -7.71 -2.07 17.83
N ALA A 52 -7.89 -2.40 16.55
CA ALA A 52 -8.68 -1.62 15.60
C ALA A 52 -10.04 -2.27 15.30
N LEU A 53 -10.27 -3.49 15.82
CA LEU A 53 -11.42 -4.34 15.48
C LEU A 53 -11.69 -4.39 13.97
N GLY A 54 -10.62 -4.45 13.18
CA GLY A 54 -10.68 -4.24 11.75
C GLY A 54 -9.34 -4.38 11.05
N TRP A 55 -9.37 -4.21 9.73
CA TRP A 55 -8.19 -4.16 8.90
C TRP A 55 -7.54 -2.78 8.96
N ILE A 56 -6.21 -2.78 8.93
CA ILE A 56 -5.38 -1.60 8.74
C ILE A 56 -4.66 -1.73 7.41
N GLY A 57 -4.84 -0.74 6.55
CA GLY A 57 -4.10 -0.59 5.30
C GLY A 57 -3.05 0.51 5.45
N ASP A 58 -1.76 0.18 5.34
CA ASP A 58 -0.65 1.12 5.36
C ASP A 58 -0.01 1.15 3.97
N TRP A 59 0.06 2.32 3.32
CA TRP A 59 0.46 2.46 1.91
C TRP A 59 1.60 3.43 1.70
N GLN A 60 2.43 3.14 0.70
CA GLN A 60 3.47 4.02 0.18
C GLN A 60 3.55 3.94 -1.34
N LEU A 61 3.78 5.08 -1.98
CA LEU A 61 4.01 5.20 -3.43
C LEU A 61 5.13 6.21 -3.68
N GLY A 62 6.19 5.78 -4.38
CA GLY A 62 7.18 6.70 -4.94
C GLY A 62 6.75 7.12 -6.35
N TYR A 63 6.61 8.42 -6.60
CA TYR A 63 6.21 8.95 -7.90
C TYR A 63 6.80 10.33 -8.16
N LYS A 64 7.46 10.53 -9.31
CA LYS A 64 8.07 11.80 -9.74
C LYS A 64 8.99 12.44 -8.68
N GLY A 65 9.82 11.62 -8.03
CA GLY A 65 10.76 12.07 -6.99
C GLY A 65 10.10 12.47 -5.67
N LYS A 66 8.81 12.16 -5.48
CA LYS A 66 8.08 12.37 -4.22
C LYS A 66 7.57 11.04 -3.67
N ASP A 67 7.74 10.87 -2.36
CA ASP A 67 7.13 9.79 -1.61
C ASP A 67 5.78 10.21 -1.04
N TYR A 68 4.77 9.37 -1.24
CA TYR A 68 3.43 9.52 -0.71
C TYR A 68 3.15 8.39 0.28
N ARG A 69 2.48 8.69 1.39
CA ARG A 69 2.10 7.69 2.40
C ARG A 69 0.71 7.97 2.93
N TRP A 70 -0.17 6.97 2.95
CA TRP A 70 -1.52 7.12 3.53
C TRP A 70 -1.95 5.83 4.21
N GLN A 71 -2.99 5.93 5.04
CA GLN A 71 -3.46 4.83 5.86
C GLN A 71 -4.98 4.80 5.92
N VAL A 72 -5.54 3.62 6.13
CA VAL A 72 -6.90 3.44 6.63
C VAL A 72 -6.94 2.46 7.80
N ARG A 73 -7.79 2.71 8.79
CA ARG A 73 -7.84 1.91 10.04
C ARG A 73 -9.28 1.59 10.46
N GLY A 74 -9.46 0.38 10.98
CA GLY A 74 -10.73 -0.08 11.58
C GLY A 74 -11.80 -0.37 10.54
N VAL A 75 -11.40 -0.78 9.33
CA VAL A 75 -12.30 -0.97 8.18
C VAL A 75 -12.36 -2.43 7.75
N SER A 76 -13.25 -2.73 6.79
CA SER A 76 -13.27 -4.03 6.13
C SER A 76 -12.02 -4.24 5.25
N PHE A 77 -11.75 -5.48 4.85
CA PHE A 77 -10.66 -5.77 3.91
C PHE A 77 -10.87 -5.03 2.57
N ASP A 78 -12.10 -5.06 2.05
CA ASP A 78 -12.45 -4.41 0.78
C ASP A 78 -12.26 -2.89 0.84
N ASP A 79 -12.58 -2.26 1.97
CA ASP A 79 -12.35 -0.83 2.17
C ASP A 79 -10.85 -0.51 2.22
N ALA A 80 -10.06 -1.36 2.88
CA ALA A 80 -8.60 -1.22 2.90
C ALA A 80 -8.03 -1.32 1.47
N PHE A 81 -8.43 -2.33 0.70
CA PHE A 81 -7.99 -2.48 -0.68
C PHE A 81 -8.43 -1.30 -1.58
N ARG A 82 -9.69 -0.88 -1.49
CA ARG A 82 -10.21 0.27 -2.24
C ARG A 82 -9.47 1.57 -1.89
N ASN A 83 -9.09 1.74 -0.63
CA ASN A 83 -8.29 2.88 -0.18
C ASN A 83 -6.91 2.92 -0.84
N ALA A 84 -6.25 1.77 -1.02
CA ALA A 84 -4.96 1.65 -1.72
C ALA A 84 -5.08 2.07 -3.20
N VAL A 85 -6.06 1.51 -3.91
CA VAL A 85 -6.25 1.78 -5.34
C VAL A 85 -6.67 3.23 -5.57
N ARG A 86 -7.60 3.74 -4.75
CA ARG A 86 -8.06 5.14 -4.82
C ARG A 86 -6.93 6.12 -4.56
N GLY A 87 -6.11 5.89 -3.53
CA GLY A 87 -4.98 6.75 -3.20
C GLY A 87 -3.94 6.79 -4.33
N THR A 88 -3.65 5.63 -4.92
CA THR A 88 -2.76 5.53 -6.09
C THR A 88 -3.31 6.35 -7.26
N ALA A 89 -4.58 6.16 -7.63
CA ALA A 89 -5.20 6.90 -8.73
C ALA A 89 -5.21 8.43 -8.50
N GLN A 90 -5.44 8.87 -7.25
CA GLN A 90 -5.37 10.29 -6.89
C GLN A 90 -3.96 10.87 -7.12
N ILE A 91 -2.91 10.15 -6.71
CA ILE A 91 -1.53 10.58 -6.89
C ILE A 91 -1.16 10.63 -8.38
N LEU A 92 -1.47 9.56 -9.12
CA LEU A 92 -1.11 9.44 -10.54
C LEU A 92 -1.86 10.46 -11.42
N SER A 93 -3.07 10.85 -11.03
CA SER A 93 -3.83 11.92 -11.68
C SER A 93 -3.38 13.34 -11.33
N GLY A 94 -2.41 13.50 -10.42
CA GLY A 94 -1.90 14.81 -10.01
C GLY A 94 -2.72 15.51 -8.92
N ASN A 95 -3.69 14.83 -8.31
CA ASN A 95 -4.54 15.35 -7.23
C ASN A 95 -3.89 15.23 -5.83
N GLY A 96 -2.57 15.01 -5.78
CA GLY A 96 -1.78 15.12 -4.56
C GLY A 96 -1.92 13.96 -3.58
N GLN A 97 -1.69 14.27 -2.30
CA GLN A 97 -1.58 13.31 -1.20
C GLN A 97 -2.97 12.82 -0.75
N PRO A 98 -3.20 11.49 -0.69
CA PRO A 98 -4.42 10.94 -0.10
C PRO A 98 -4.49 11.19 1.40
N GLU A 99 -5.70 11.43 1.91
CA GLU A 99 -5.94 11.59 3.34
C GLU A 99 -5.86 10.25 4.07
N ALA A 100 -5.39 10.30 5.33
CA ALA A 100 -5.51 9.17 6.23
C ALA A 100 -6.96 9.08 6.72
N VAL A 101 -7.55 7.89 6.65
CA VAL A 101 -8.94 7.65 7.09
C VAL A 101 -8.93 6.80 8.36
N VAL A 102 -9.32 7.40 9.48
CA VAL A 102 -9.48 6.69 10.75
C VAL A 102 -10.97 6.60 11.04
N THR A 103 -11.52 5.38 11.05
CA THR A 103 -12.91 5.18 11.48
C THR A 103 -12.93 5.11 13.00
N THR A 104 -13.47 6.14 13.65
CA THR A 104 -13.86 6.05 15.07
C THR A 104 -15.20 5.32 15.12
N ARG A 105 -15.20 4.07 15.58
CA ARG A 105 -16.45 3.37 15.93
C ARG A 105 -16.77 3.60 17.40
#